data_AF-A0A5A7VGK8-F1
#
_entry.id   AF-A0A5A7VGK8-F1
#
_cell.length_a   1.000
_cell.length_b   1.000
_cell.length_c   1.000
_cell.angle_alpha   90.00
_cell.angle_beta   90.00
_cell.angle_gamma   90.00
#
_symmetry.space_group_name_H-M   'P 1'
#
loop_
_entity.id
_entity.type
_entity.pdbx_description
1 polymer ?
#
loop_
_entity_poly.entity_id
_entity_poly.type
_entity_poly.pdbx_seq_one_letter_code
_entity_poly.pdbx_strand_id
1 'polypeptide(L)' 'MDRRCFTILCHLQQTRAGLESTKHVEVEEMVALFIHVLAHDVKNRQIQRKFVKLDETVSQHFNMVLMAILQLHD' A
#
# COMPACT_ATOMS: atom_id res chain seq x y z
N MET A 1 10.67 -9.26 2.89
CA MET A 1 9.42 -9.98 3.17
C MET A 1 9.36 -11.22 2.29
N ASP A 2 8.79 -12.33 2.77
CA ASP A 2 8.56 -13.53 1.95
C ASP A 2 7.47 -13.27 0.90
N ARG A 3 7.62 -13.84 -0.31
CA ARG A 3 6.69 -13.60 -1.43
C ARG A 3 5.29 -14.13 -1.15
N ARG A 4 5.17 -15.27 -0.45
CA ARG A 4 3.86 -15.84 -0.10
C ARG A 4 3.17 -14.98 0.95
N CYS A 5 3.92 -14.52 1.96
CA CYS A 5 3.40 -13.58 2.95
C CYS A 5 2.86 -12.29 2.30
N PHE A 6 3.57 -11.76 1.30
CA PHE A 6 3.12 -10.60 0.53
C PHE A 6 1.81 -10.88 -0.21
N THR A 7 1.71 -11.98 -0.94
CA THR A 7 0.47 -12.35 -1.66
C THR A 7 -0.71 -12.55 -0.71
N ILE A 8 -0.48 -13.20 0.45
CA ILE A 8 -1.50 -13.37 1.48
C ILE A 8 -1.96 -12.01 2.01
N LEU A 9 -1.03 -11.08 2.26
CA LEU A 9 -1.35 -9.74 2.74
C LEU A 9 -2.21 -8.96 1.74
N CYS A 10 -1.85 -8.96 0.45
CA CYS A 10 -2.65 -8.32 -0.60
C CYS A 10 -4.06 -8.92 -0.68
N HIS A 11 -4.14 -10.26 -0.63
CA HIS A 11 -5.42 -10.96 -0.69
C HIS A 11 -6.31 -10.67 0.53
N LEU A 12 -5.73 -10.62 1.74
CA LEU A 12 -6.47 -10.26 2.95
C LEU A 12 -6.99 -8.82 2.88
N GLN A 13 -6.20 -7.89 2.35
CA GLN A 13 -6.65 -6.50 2.20
C GLN A 13 -7.77 -6.36 1.17
N GLN A 14 -7.73 -7.10 0.07
CA GLN A 14 -8.82 -7.11 -0.92
C GLN A 14 -10.09 -7.76 -0.36
N THR A 15 -9.96 -8.91 0.30
CA THR A 15 -11.13 -9.74 0.68
C THR A 15 -11.79 -9.33 1.98
N ARG A 16 -11.02 -8.88 2.98
CA ARG A 16 -11.54 -8.57 4.32
C ARG A 16 -11.62 -7.07 4.60
N ALA A 17 -10.73 -6.27 4.01
CA ALA A 17 -10.72 -4.82 4.21
C ALA A 17 -11.28 -4.03 3.01
N GLY A 18 -11.64 -4.72 1.91
CA GLY A 18 -12.24 -4.09 0.73
C GLY A 18 -11.31 -3.12 0.00
N LEU A 19 -10.00 -3.31 0.10
CA LEU A 19 -9.04 -2.47 -0.63
C LEU A 19 -9.11 -2.81 -2.13
N GLU A 20 -9.48 -1.83 -2.94
CA GLU A 20 -9.61 -1.95 -4.39
C GLU A 20 -8.49 -1.19 -5.11
N SER A 21 -8.15 -1.65 -6.31
CA SER A 21 -7.22 -0.95 -7.21
C SER A 21 -7.81 0.39 -7.64
N THR A 22 -6.99 1.43 -7.72
CA THR A 22 -7.40 2.68 -8.36
C THR A 22 -7.16 2.60 -9.87
N LYS A 23 -7.55 3.65 -10.60
CA LYS A 23 -7.35 3.74 -12.04
C LYS A 23 -5.88 3.62 -12.47
N HIS A 24 -4.93 3.95 -11.58
CA HIS A 24 -3.51 4.03 -11.92
C HIS A 24 -2.61 3.13 -11.06
N VAL A 25 -3.12 2.55 -9.96
CA VAL A 25 -2.32 1.80 -8.99
C VAL A 25 -3.06 0.53 -8.55
N GLU A 26 -2.39 -0.62 -8.67
CA GLU A 26 -2.89 -1.91 -8.19
C GLU A 26 -2.71 -2.05 -6.67
N VAL A 27 -3.54 -2.88 -6.02
CA VAL A 27 -3.47 -3.11 -4.57
C VAL A 27 -2.07 -3.58 -4.15
N GLU A 28 -1.47 -4.46 -4.95
CA GLU A 28 -0.11 -4.96 -4.79
C GLU A 28 0.90 -3.81 -4.76
N GLU A 29 0.76 -2.82 -5.63
CA GLU A 29 1.64 -1.65 -5.65
C GLU A 29 1.44 -0.77 -4.42
N MET A 30 0.20 -0.61 -3.94
CA MET A 30 -0.09 0.12 -2.70
C MET A 30 0.55 -0.56 -1.48
N VAL A 31 0.37 -1.87 -1.37
CA VAL A 31 0.91 -2.67 -0.26
C VAL A 31 2.43 -2.73 -0.32
N ALA A 32 3.01 -2.89 -1.52
CA ALA A 32 4.45 -2.84 -1.71
C ALA A 32 5.02 -1.47 -1.29
N LEU A 33 4.32 -0.39 -1.61
CA LEU A 33 4.71 0.96 -1.20
C LEU A 33 4.69 1.13 0.31
N PHE A 34 3.61 0.69 0.96
CA PHE A 34 3.44 0.75 2.40
C PHE A 34 4.59 0.01 3.11
N ILE A 35 4.89 -1.21 2.67
CA ILE A 35 6.03 -2.00 3.19
C ILE A 35 7.35 -1.29 2.90
N HIS A 36 7.51 -0.69 1.72
CA HIS A 36 8.74 0.02 1.37
C HIS A 36 8.97 1.27 2.22
N VAL A 37 7.92 2.03 2.56
CA VAL A 37 7.98 3.14 3.52
C VAL A 37 8.41 2.62 4.90
N LEU A 38 7.73 1.59 5.41
CA LEU A 38 7.98 1.04 6.75
C LEU A 38 9.37 0.40 6.89
N ALA A 39 9.78 -0.39 5.92
CA ALA A 39 11.01 -1.20 6.00
C ALA A 39 12.27 -0.35 5.96
N HIS A 40 12.17 0.87 5.45
CA HIS A 40 13.33 1.55 4.90
C HIS A 40 13.43 2.99 5.42
N ASP A 41 12.45 3.45 6.22
CA ASP A 41 12.30 4.81 6.78
C ASP A 41 12.65 5.91 5.75
N VAL A 42 12.49 5.57 4.46
CA VAL A 42 13.06 6.37 3.38
C VAL A 42 12.19 7.58 3.26
N LYS A 43 12.81 8.73 3.50
CA LYS A 43 12.21 10.05 3.39
C LYS A 43 11.25 10.08 2.20
N ASN A 44 9.97 10.29 2.52
CA ASN A 44 8.76 10.38 1.68
C ASN A 44 8.98 10.94 0.26
N ARG A 45 10.03 11.74 0.05
CA ARG A 45 10.45 12.39 -1.20
C ARG A 45 10.73 11.46 -2.39
N GLN A 46 11.37 10.29 -2.20
CA GLN A 46 11.63 9.39 -3.35
C GLN A 46 10.35 8.71 -3.84
N ILE A 47 9.53 8.31 -2.89
CA ILE A 47 8.24 7.69 -3.14
C ILE A 47 7.26 8.74 -3.70
N GLN A 48 7.27 9.98 -3.18
CA GLN A 48 6.48 11.09 -3.72
C GLN A 48 6.77 11.37 -5.20
N ARG A 49 8.02 11.26 -5.66
CA ARG A 49 8.32 11.47 -7.09
C ARG A 49 7.62 10.46 -8.01
N LYS A 50 7.46 9.21 -7.56
CA LYS A 50 6.76 8.16 -8.34
C LYS A 50 5.25 8.46 -8.42
N PHE A 51 4.70 9.01 -7.35
CA PHE A 51 3.28 9.28 -7.17
C PHE A 51 2.81 10.62 -7.77
N VAL A 52 3.63 11.67 -7.68
CA VAL A 52 3.42 12.94 -8.41
C VAL A 52 3.31 12.71 -9.92
N LYS A 53 4.01 11.69 -10.45
CA LYS A 53 3.91 11.29 -11.86
C LYS A 53 2.59 10.58 -12.21
N LEU A 54 1.92 9.99 -11.21
CA LEU A 54 0.65 9.27 -11.32
C LEU A 54 -0.56 10.11 -10.87
N ASP A 55 -0.35 11.41 -10.60
CA ASP A 55 -1.35 12.34 -10.03
C ASP A 55 -2.02 11.86 -8.73
N GLU A 56 -1.31 11.01 -8.00
CA GLU A 56 -1.80 10.36 -6.79
C GLU A 56 -0.84 10.68 -5.64
N THR A 57 -1.32 10.75 -4.39
CA THR A 57 -0.43 11.05 -3.25
C THR A 57 -0.01 9.79 -2.51
N VAL A 58 1.28 9.71 -2.15
CA VAL A 58 1.84 8.63 -1.32
C VAL A 58 1.07 8.47 -0.02
N SER A 59 0.76 9.60 0.62
CA SER A 59 0.06 9.64 1.90
C SER A 59 -1.34 9.04 1.80
N GLN A 60 -2.05 9.22 0.69
CA GLN A 60 -3.36 8.61 0.49
C GLN A 60 -3.26 7.09 0.40
N HIS A 61 -2.35 6.57 -0.42
CA HIS A 61 -2.10 5.12 -0.55
C HIS A 61 -1.67 4.48 0.77
N PHE A 62 -0.75 5.15 1.47
CA PHE A 62 -0.29 4.73 2.77
C PHE A 62 -1.44 4.67 3.79
N ASN A 63 -2.30 5.69 3.84
CA ASN A 63 -3.45 5.71 4.74
C ASN A 63 -4.52 4.68 4.37
N MET A 64 -4.76 4.42 3.07
CA MET A 64 -5.70 3.37 2.64
C MET A 64 -5.25 1.99 3.11
N VAL A 65 -3.97 1.65 2.91
CA VAL A 65 -3.39 0.39 3.38
C VAL A 65 -3.36 0.32 4.92
N LEU A 66 -3.05 1.43 5.60
CA LEU A 66 -3.06 1.49 7.06
C LEU A 66 -4.46 1.23 7.63
N MET A 67 -5.49 1.89 7.07
CA MET A 67 -6.88 1.69 7.48
C MET A 67 -7.33 0.25 7.23
N ALA A 68 -6.95 -0.31 6.07
CA ALA A 68 -7.25 -1.70 5.76
C ALA A 68 -6.61 -2.68 6.76
N ILE A 69 -5.36 -2.44 7.16
CA ILE A 69 -4.68 -3.25 8.19
C ILE A 69 -5.36 -3.09 9.56
N LEU A 70 -5.75 -1.88 9.95
CA LEU A 70 -6.46 -1.65 11.21
C LEU A 70 -7.80 -2.39 11.26
N GLN A 71 -8.54 -2.44 10.14
CA GLN A 71 -9.78 -3.22 10.03
C GLN A 71 -9.57 -4.74 10.10
N LEU A 72 -8.37 -5.24 9.83
CA LEU A 72 -8.04 -6.66 9.98
C LEU A 72 -7.69 -7.06 11.43
N HIS A 73 -7.41 -6.08 12.29
CA HIS A 73 -6.97 -6.28 13.67
C HIS A 73 -8.14 -6.35 14.67
N ASP A 74 -9.33 -5.86 14.29
CA ASP A 74 -10.61 -6.14 14.98
C ASP A 74 -11.25 -7.45 14.46
#